data_AF-A0A3S0Q6V4-F1
#
_entry.id   AF-A0A3S0Q6V4-F1
#
_cell.length_a   1.000
_cell.length_b   1.000
_cell.length_c   1.000
_cell.angle_alpha   90.00
_cell.angle_beta   90.00
_cell.angle_gamma   90.00
#
_symmetry.space_group_name_H-M   'P 1'
#
loop_
_entity.id
_entity.type
_entity.pdbx_description
1 polymer ?
#
loop_
_entity_poly.entity_id
_entity_poly.type
_entity_poly.pdbx_seq_one_letter_code
_entity_poly.pdbx_strand_id
1 'polypeptide(L)'
;MAKLNPYLNFDGTAEEAFNFYKSVLEVNSQEKFIKWAMLPVQKTFQMKKKQSNAHCIANRGDLLMASDIVPGFGQTLTVGNNNYVSIFPDSREEADRLFKGLSEGGNIEMPIEDQFWETISAASRINLVFIGW
;
A
#
# COMPACT_ATOMS: atom_id res chain seq x y z
N MET A 1 -6.47 0.37 22.57
CA MET A 1 -6.75 1.54 21.70
C MET A 1 -6.95 1.05 20.28
N ALA A 2 -7.82 1.67 19.48
CA ALA A 2 -8.05 1.24 18.10
C ALA A 2 -6.81 1.54 17.21
N LYS A 3 -6.51 0.67 16.24
CA LYS A 3 -5.50 0.89 15.20
C LYS A 3 -6.19 1.26 13.88
N LEU A 4 -5.62 2.20 13.14
CA LEU A 4 -6.08 2.60 11.81
C LEU A 4 -5.03 2.16 10.80
N ASN A 5 -5.37 1.15 10.01
CA ASN A 5 -4.47 0.56 9.03
C ASN A 5 -5.10 0.72 7.64
N PRO A 6 -4.40 1.31 6.67
CA PRO A 6 -4.92 1.46 5.31
C PRO A 6 -5.16 0.10 4.65
N TYR A 7 -6.23 0.02 3.85
CA TYR A 7 -6.56 -1.12 3.02
C TYR A 7 -6.65 -0.68 1.56
N LEU A 8 -5.84 -1.28 0.70
CA LEU A 8 -5.74 -0.94 -0.72
C LEU A 8 -6.47 -1.96 -1.58
N ASN A 9 -7.23 -1.48 -2.56
CA ASN A 9 -7.90 -2.33 -3.54
C ASN A 9 -7.21 -2.18 -4.90
N PHE A 10 -7.01 -3.31 -5.58
CA PHE A 10 -6.42 -3.40 -6.92
C PHE A 10 -7.32 -4.20 -7.86
N ASP A 11 -7.00 -4.26 -9.15
CA ASP A 11 -7.70 -5.10 -10.13
C ASP A 11 -6.74 -6.07 -10.83
N GLY A 12 -6.33 -7.11 -10.10
CA GLY A 12 -5.46 -8.18 -10.61
C GLY A 12 -3.95 -7.92 -10.46
N THR A 13 -3.58 -6.83 -9.78
CA THR A 13 -2.21 -6.34 -9.59
C THR A 13 -1.80 -6.21 -8.12
N ALA A 14 -2.64 -6.62 -7.16
CA ALA A 14 -2.33 -6.50 -5.73
C ALA A 14 -0.99 -7.14 -5.35
N GLU A 15 -0.73 -8.35 -5.84
CA GLU A 15 0.51 -9.09 -5.55
C GLU A 15 1.76 -8.37 -6.07
N GLU A 16 1.68 -7.80 -7.28
CA GLU A 16 2.78 -7.06 -7.90
C GLU A 16 3.06 -5.76 -7.14
N ALA A 17 2.01 -4.98 -6.86
CA ALA A 17 2.12 -3.75 -6.08
C ALA A 17 2.71 -4.02 -4.68
N PHE A 18 2.31 -5.11 -4.03
CA PHE A 18 2.81 -5.44 -2.71
C PHE A 18 4.27 -5.90 -2.70
N ASN A 19 4.69 -6.67 -3.71
CA ASN A 19 6.10 -7.04 -3.87
C ASN A 19 6.98 -5.80 -4.10
N PHE A 20 6.47 -4.82 -4.85
CA PHE A 20 7.12 -3.52 -5.00
C PHE A 20 7.19 -2.74 -3.67
N TYR A 21 6.10 -2.62 -2.91
CA TYR A 21 6.15 -1.93 -1.62
C TYR A 21 7.13 -2.59 -0.65
N LYS A 22 7.22 -3.92 -0.66
CA LYS A 22 8.19 -4.65 0.17
C LYS A 22 9.63 -4.33 -0.19
N SER A 23 9.95 -4.29 -1.49
CA SER A 23 11.31 -4.01 -1.93
C SER A 23 11.73 -2.60 -1.52
N VAL A 24 10.84 -1.62 -1.66
CA VAL A 24 11.15 -0.23 -1.33
C VAL A 24 11.16 0.04 0.17
N LEU A 25 10.19 -0.51 0.92
CA LEU A 25 10.11 -0.32 2.37
C LEU A 25 11.15 -1.14 3.14
N GLU A 26 11.89 -2.03 2.47
CA GLU A 26 12.89 -2.93 3.07
C GLU A 26 12.33 -3.75 4.24
N VAL A 27 11.02 -4.01 4.22
CA VAL A 27 10.36 -4.77 5.28
C VAL A 27 10.64 -6.25 5.11
N ASN A 28 11.38 -6.82 6.07
CA ASN A 28 11.42 -8.26 6.32
C ASN A 28 10.10 -8.72 6.98
N SER A 29 8.97 -8.39 6.36
CA SER A 29 7.68 -8.85 6.84
C SER A 29 7.62 -10.36 6.64
N GLN A 30 7.35 -11.12 7.71
CA GLN A 30 6.72 -12.43 7.56
C GLN A 30 5.37 -12.17 6.91
N GLU A 31 5.32 -12.27 5.60
CA GLU A 31 4.13 -12.01 4.81
C GLU A 31 3.03 -12.93 5.32
N LYS A 32 2.05 -12.35 6.02
CA LYS A 32 0.83 -13.08 6.32
C LYS A 32 -0.01 -13.04 5.05
N PHE A 33 0.32 -13.92 4.12
CA PHE A 33 -0.56 -14.25 2.99
C PHE A 33 -1.83 -14.85 3.57
N ILE A 34 -2.91 -14.08 3.56
CA ILE A 34 -4.23 -14.62 3.82
C ILE A 34 -4.80 -14.92 2.46
N LYS A 35 -4.72 -16.19 2.05
CA LYS A 35 -5.48 -16.63 0.88
C LYS A 35 -6.95 -16.59 1.24
N TRP A 36 -7.73 -15.76 0.56
CA TRP A 36 -9.19 -15.83 0.57
C TRP A 36 -9.70 -17.24 0.20
N ALA A 37 -8.87 -18.07 -0.43
CA ALA A 37 -9.15 -19.48 -0.67
C ALA A 37 -9.36 -20.33 0.60
N MET A 38 -8.93 -19.85 1.77
CA MET A 38 -9.21 -20.50 3.05
C MET A 38 -10.50 -20.00 3.70
N LEU A 39 -11.15 -18.97 3.15
CA LEU A 39 -12.44 -18.50 3.62
C LEU A 39 -13.56 -19.33 2.96
N PRO A 40 -14.61 -19.72 3.71
CA PRO A 40 -15.70 -20.56 3.21
C PRO A 40 -16.51 -19.96 2.05
N VAL A 41 -16.20 -18.73 1.63
CA VAL A 41 -16.91 -17.92 0.63
C VAL A 41 -16.68 -18.41 -0.81
N GLN A 42 -15.64 -19.22 -1.08
CA GLN A 42 -15.36 -19.75 -2.42
C GLN A 42 -16.49 -20.62 -3.01
N LYS A 43 -17.34 -21.24 -2.18
CA LYS A 43 -18.40 -22.12 -2.68
C LYS A 43 -19.51 -21.38 -3.43
N THR A 44 -19.64 -20.07 -3.23
CA THR A 44 -20.77 -19.28 -3.76
C THR A 44 -20.39 -18.43 -4.96
N PHE A 45 -19.10 -18.13 -5.16
CA PHE A 45 -18.65 -17.22 -6.21
C PHE A 45 -17.39 -17.74 -6.92
N GLN A 46 -17.42 -17.76 -8.26
CA GLN A 46 -16.25 -18.11 -9.07
C GLN A 46 -15.21 -16.99 -8.98
N MET A 47 -14.24 -17.12 -8.07
CA MET A 47 -13.11 -16.20 -7.99
C MET A 47 -11.99 -16.65 -8.94
N LYS A 48 -11.37 -15.70 -9.64
CA LYS A 48 -10.10 -15.99 -10.33
C LYS A 48 -9.00 -16.22 -9.29
N LYS A 49 -7.99 -17.01 -9.65
CA LYS A 49 -6.86 -17.36 -8.74
C LYS A 49 -6.14 -16.12 -8.18
N LYS A 50 -5.99 -15.05 -8.97
CA LYS A 50 -5.40 -13.76 -8.53
C LYS A 50 -6.27 -13.04 -7.50
N GLN A 51 -7.59 -13.02 -7.70
CA GLN A 51 -8.60 -12.43 -6.81
C GLN A 51 -8.77 -13.18 -5.47
N SER A 52 -7.97 -14.21 -5.23
CA SER A 52 -8.07 -15.07 -4.05
C SER A 52 -7.04 -14.73 -2.97
N ASN A 53 -6.27 -13.65 -3.12
CA ASN A 53 -5.16 -13.32 -2.22
C ASN A 53 -5.39 -11.96 -1.53
N ALA A 54 -5.27 -11.93 -0.20
CA ALA A 54 -5.04 -10.73 0.58
C ALA A 54 -3.58 -10.70 1.01
N HIS A 55 -2.99 -9.51 0.89
CA HIS A 55 -1.60 -9.23 1.18
C HIS A 55 -1.53 -8.32 2.41
N CYS A 56 -0.55 -8.56 3.28
CA CYS A 56 -0.35 -7.78 4.51
C CYS A 56 1.15 -7.57 4.77
N ILE A 57 1.57 -6.30 4.84
CA ILE A 57 2.90 -5.88 5.26
C ILE A 57 2.74 -5.32 6.66
N ALA A 58 3.55 -5.82 7.59
CA ALA A 58 3.68 -5.24 8.91
C ALA A 58 5.00 -4.45 8.96
N ASN A 59 4.94 -3.20 9.37
CA ASN A 59 6.12 -2.36 9.58
C ASN A 59 5.98 -1.60 10.91
N ARG A 60 6.92 -1.78 11.84
CA ARG A 60 6.99 -1.06 13.14
C ARG A 60 5.69 -0.99 13.95
N GLY A 61 4.78 -1.94 13.74
CA GLY A 61 3.48 -2.01 14.44
C GLY A 61 2.28 -1.51 13.62
N ASP A 62 2.52 -0.89 12.47
CA ASP A 62 1.51 -0.53 11.47
C ASP A 62 1.31 -1.67 10.48
N LEU A 63 0.11 -1.73 9.90
CA LEU A 63 -0.22 -2.69 8.83
C LEU A 63 -0.63 -1.93 7.58
N LEU A 64 -0.02 -2.29 6.46
CA LEU A 64 -0.58 -2.05 5.13
C LEU A 64 -1.25 -3.35 4.69
N MET A 65 -2.48 -3.25 4.21
CA MET A 65 -3.25 -4.40 3.70
C MET A 65 -3.67 -4.13 2.27
N ALA A 66 -3.77 -5.17 1.46
CA ALA A 66 -4.29 -5.06 0.09
C ALA A 66 -4.97 -6.34 -0.40
N SER A 67 -5.89 -6.19 -1.35
CA SER A 67 -6.35 -7.31 -2.19
C SER A 67 -6.76 -6.82 -3.57
N ASP A 68 -6.90 -7.77 -4.48
CA ASP A 68 -7.66 -7.53 -5.70
C ASP A 68 -9.16 -7.49 -5.38
N ILE A 69 -9.91 -6.64 -6.09
CA ILE A 69 -11.36 -6.63 -6.01
C ILE A 69 -11.93 -7.95 -6.55
N VAL A 70 -13.08 -8.33 -6.00
CA VAL A 70 -13.88 -9.46 -6.47
C VAL A 70 -15.21 -8.92 -7.00
N PRO A 71 -15.34 -8.68 -8.32
CA PRO A 71 -16.59 -8.20 -8.90
C PRO A 71 -17.78 -9.11 -8.60
N GLY A 72 -17.54 -10.42 -8.42
CA GLY A 72 -18.56 -11.38 -7.99
C GLY A 72 -19.19 -11.07 -6.63
N PHE A 73 -18.50 -10.35 -5.73
CA PHE A 73 -19.05 -9.85 -4.46
C PHE A 73 -19.68 -8.46 -4.58
N GLY A 74 -19.82 -7.92 -5.79
CA GLY A 74 -20.31 -6.56 -6.01
C GLY A 74 -19.28 -5.46 -5.72
N GLN A 75 -18.00 -5.82 -5.56
CA GLN A 75 -16.93 -4.84 -5.38
C GLN A 75 -16.61 -4.14 -6.71
N THR A 76 -16.39 -2.83 -6.64
CA THR A 76 -15.94 -2.00 -7.76
C THR A 76 -14.72 -1.21 -7.34
N LEU A 77 -13.70 -1.15 -8.20
CA LEU A 77 -12.56 -0.27 -7.97
C LEU A 77 -12.89 1.14 -8.47
N THR A 78 -12.66 2.14 -7.62
CA THR A 78 -12.73 3.56 -8.00
C THR A 78 -11.40 4.19 -7.66
N VAL A 79 -10.63 4.55 -8.69
CA VAL A 79 -9.33 5.20 -8.55
C VAL A 79 -9.51 6.70 -8.46
N GLY A 80 -8.82 7.36 -7.53
CA GLY A 80 -8.88 8.80 -7.31
C GLY A 80 -7.87 9.26 -6.27
N ASN A 81 -7.92 10.53 -5.92
CA ASN A 81 -7.00 11.20 -4.98
C ASN A 81 -7.64 11.52 -3.63
N ASN A 82 -8.70 10.80 -3.27
CA ASN A 82 -9.42 11.00 -2.00
C ASN A 82 -8.73 10.34 -0.80
N ASN A 83 -7.73 9.49 -1.03
CA ASN A 83 -6.97 8.81 0.02
C ASN A 83 -5.48 8.82 -0.32
N TYR A 84 -4.66 9.00 0.71
CA TYR A 84 -3.20 8.96 0.63
C TYR A 84 -2.68 8.06 1.77
N VAL A 85 -1.56 7.38 1.53
CA VAL A 85 -0.82 6.67 2.59
C VAL A 85 0.41 7.51 2.95
N SER A 86 0.44 8.04 4.17
CA SER A 86 1.60 8.81 4.61
C SER A 86 2.65 7.89 5.24
N ILE A 87 3.91 8.09 4.88
CA ILE A 87 5.05 7.44 5.52
C ILE A 87 5.84 8.51 6.28
N PHE A 88 6.32 8.12 7.46
CA PHE A 88 7.13 8.96 8.35
C PHE A 88 8.52 8.33 8.48
N PRO A 89 9.49 8.74 7.64
CA PRO A 89 10.88 8.31 7.75
C PRO A 89 11.52 8.83 9.04
N ASP A 90 12.54 8.15 9.56
CA ASP A 90 13.30 8.61 10.72
C ASP A 90 14.40 9.63 10.34
N SER A 91 14.74 9.74 9.05
CA SER A 91 15.76 10.69 8.56
C SER A 91 15.46 11.20 7.15
N ARG A 92 16.16 12.28 6.76
CA ARG A 92 16.11 12.82 5.40
C ARG A 92 16.62 11.81 4.37
N GLU A 93 17.70 11.10 4.67
CA GLU A 93 18.27 10.09 3.78
C GLU A 93 17.30 8.94 3.53
N GLU A 94 16.57 8.51 4.58
CA GLU A 94 15.51 7.52 4.43
C GLU A 94 14.36 8.06 3.59
N ALA A 95 13.97 9.33 3.80
CA ALA A 95 12.95 9.98 2.99
C ALA A 95 13.34 10.02 1.51
N ASP A 96 14.54 10.46 1.16
CA ASP A 96 15.01 10.54 -0.21
C ASP A 96 15.06 9.15 -0.88
N ARG A 97 15.50 8.11 -0.14
CA ARG A 97 15.51 6.71 -0.61
C ARG A 97 14.09 6.21 -0.90
N LEU A 98 13.17 6.39 0.05
CA LEU A 98 11.79 5.96 -0.06
C LEU A 98 11.08 6.70 -1.20
N PHE A 99 11.25 8.02 -1.30
CA PHE A 99 10.67 8.82 -2.36
C PHE A 99 11.17 8.33 -3.73
N LYS A 100 12.48 8.17 -3.90
CA LYS A 100 13.06 7.66 -5.15
C LYS A 100 12.48 6.31 -5.54
N GLY A 101 12.47 5.35 -4.61
CA GLY A 101 11.96 4.00 -4.87
C GLY A 101 10.46 3.98 -5.17
N LEU A 102 9.64 4.69 -4.39
CA LEU A 102 8.18 4.72 -4.57
C LEU A 102 7.77 5.51 -5.82
N SER A 103 8.60 6.45 -6.26
CA SER A 103 8.37 7.26 -7.48
C SER A 103 8.72 6.58 -8.79
N GLU A 104 9.40 5.44 -8.74
CA GLU A 104 9.79 4.72 -9.94
C GLU A 104 8.56 4.17 -10.67
N GLY A 105 8.36 4.63 -11.92
CA GLY A 105 7.32 4.08 -12.81
C GLY A 105 5.92 4.68 -12.68
N GLY A 106 5.71 5.76 -11.91
CA GLY A 106 4.44 6.47 -12.02
C GLY A 106 4.50 7.97 -11.75
N ASN A 107 3.39 8.52 -11.27
CA ASN A 107 3.13 9.95 -11.36
C ASN A 107 3.41 10.69 -10.05
N ILE A 108 4.41 11.56 -10.07
CA ILE A 108 4.72 12.48 -8.97
C ILE A 108 3.72 13.65 -9.02
N GLU A 109 2.77 13.69 -8.08
CA GLU A 109 1.86 14.83 -7.89
C GLU A 109 2.55 15.97 -7.12
N MET A 110 3.41 15.63 -6.16
CA MET A 110 4.22 16.60 -5.40
C MET A 110 5.67 16.10 -5.28
N PRO A 111 6.67 16.88 -5.71
CA PRO A 111 8.07 16.54 -5.48
C PRO A 111 8.42 16.60 -3.99
N ILE A 112 9.46 15.86 -3.59
CA ILE A 112 10.05 16.02 -2.26
C ILE A 112 10.80 17.36 -2.21
N GLU A 113 10.31 18.27 -1.38
CA GLU A 113 10.87 19.59 -1.18
C GLU A 113 10.82 19.94 0.30
N ASP A 114 11.75 20.77 0.76
CA ASP A 114 11.76 21.29 2.13
C ASP A 114 10.52 22.17 2.32
N GLN A 115 9.57 21.70 3.12
CA GLN A 115 8.32 22.42 3.34
C GLN A 115 8.43 23.33 4.57
N PHE A 116 7.96 24.57 4.44
CA PHE A 116 8.15 25.61 5.47
C PHE A 116 7.48 25.31 6.83
N TRP A 117 6.60 24.31 6.93
CA TRP A 117 5.96 23.85 8.17
C TRP A 117 6.72 22.74 8.90
N GLU A 118 7.93 22.38 8.46
CA GLU A 118 8.75 21.30 9.04
C GLU A 118 9.43 21.62 10.38
N THR A 119 9.01 22.67 11.11
CA THR A 119 9.58 23.00 12.42
C THR A 119 9.11 22.09 13.57
N ILE A 120 8.25 21.09 13.36
CA ILE A 120 7.71 20.27 14.48
C ILE A 120 8.02 18.76 14.41
N SER A 121 8.59 18.22 13.32
CA SER A 121 9.21 16.89 13.36
C SER A 121 10.12 16.69 12.16
N ALA A 122 11.37 16.34 12.40
CA ALA A 122 12.46 16.22 11.42
C ALA A 122 12.33 15.06 10.40
N ALA A 123 11.14 14.83 9.88
CA ALA A 123 10.84 13.81 8.89
C ALA A 123 9.99 14.45 7.78
N SER A 124 10.61 14.65 6.61
CA SER A 124 9.94 15.08 5.40
C SER A 124 8.74 14.15 5.15
N ARG A 125 7.53 14.69 5.16
CA ARG A 125 6.32 13.89 5.00
C ARG A 125 6.24 13.43 3.55
N ILE A 126 6.39 12.14 3.32
CA ILE A 126 6.12 11.56 2.00
C ILE A 126 4.64 11.17 2.01
N ASN A 127 3.84 11.95 1.30
CA ASN A 127 2.53 11.48 0.89
C ASN A 127 2.75 10.52 -0.27
N LEU A 128 2.45 9.24 -0.07
CA LEU A 128 2.22 8.36 -1.21
C LEU A 128 0.91 8.79 -1.84
N VAL A 129 1.05 9.67 -2.83
CA VAL A 129 0.10 9.72 -3.93
C VAL A 129 0.24 8.37 -4.60
N PHE A 130 -0.86 7.65 -4.82
CA PHE A 130 -0.82 6.39 -5.53
C PHE A 130 -0.18 6.62 -6.90
N ILE A 131 1.10 6.28 -6.99
CA ILE A 131 1.89 6.21 -8.19
C ILE A 131 1.33 4.99 -8.91
N GLY A 132 0.31 5.29 -9.71
CA GLY A 132 -0.64 4.32 -10.22
C GLY A 132 0.01 3.24 -11.07
N TRP A 133 -0.41 2.01 -10.81
CA TRP A 133 -0.48 0.93 -11.78
C TRP A 133 -1.96 0.57 -11.95
#